data_AF-A0A257NNF6-F1
#
_entry.id   AF-A0A257NNF6-F1
#
_cell.length_a   1.000
_cell.length_b   1.000
_cell.length_c   1.000
_cell.angle_alpha   90.00
_cell.angle_beta   90.00
_cell.angle_gamma   90.00
#
_symmetry.space_group_name_H-M   'P 1'
#
loop_
_entity.id
_entity.type
_entity.pdbx_description
1 polymer ?
#
loop_
_entity_poly.entity_id
_entity_poly.type
_entity_poly.pdbx_seq_one_letter_code
_entity_poly.pdbx_strand_id
1 'polypeptide(L)'
;MSGFETSRPKRLRIAWLPDGKRLRLQDGPVDLVIQGFGRPGDIGRAYDAAIARTRGLLDELYSELEFLCLPAPQSLEGRVAQRMNAAVVPFCAHNVITPMAAIAGAVADDVLAAMREAAPMERVFVNNGGDIALCLAPGQTFTVSGGELAHWPMLLGTVHIRADSETRGIATSGWTGDRFSRGIADEVTVTAANAAIADAAATIIANAVDLPGHPAIQRVPASALRAEDEGGEWMVTAQVGPLSAAEQLLALEAGAQVARTLCQDGLICGAALRVKGEVAVVHADQDRAEHFLV
;
A
#
# COMPACT_ATOMS: atom_id res chain seq x y z
N MET A 1 -31.58 -22.34 1.78
CA MET A 1 -32.15 -21.45 0.73
C MET A 1 -31.39 -20.14 0.83
N SER A 2 -30.22 -20.09 0.20
CA SER A 2 -30.00 -19.49 -1.12
C SER A 2 -29.97 -17.97 -1.05
N GLY A 3 -28.76 -17.45 -0.82
CA GLY A 3 -28.43 -16.03 -0.90
C GLY A 3 -26.95 -15.81 -1.22
N PHE A 4 -26.28 -16.78 -1.86
CA PHE A 4 -25.07 -16.48 -2.62
C PHE A 4 -25.54 -15.90 -3.95
N GLU A 5 -25.87 -14.61 -3.94
CA GLU A 5 -25.85 -13.85 -5.17
C GLU A 5 -24.38 -13.65 -5.50
N THR A 6 -23.80 -14.66 -6.16
CA THR A 6 -22.50 -14.56 -6.82
C THR A 6 -22.62 -13.46 -7.86
N SER A 7 -22.35 -12.21 -7.43
CA SER A 7 -22.10 -11.09 -8.30
C SER A 7 -21.10 -11.58 -9.34
N ARG A 8 -21.54 -11.70 -10.61
CA ARG A 8 -20.67 -12.01 -11.75
C ARG A 8 -19.36 -11.23 -11.60
N PRO A 9 -18.17 -11.82 -11.84
CA PRO A 9 -16.94 -11.05 -11.83
C PRO A 9 -17.12 -9.87 -12.80
N LYS A 10 -17.05 -8.64 -12.26
CA LYS A 10 -17.15 -7.43 -13.06
C LYS A 10 -16.00 -7.51 -14.06
N ARG A 11 -16.30 -7.64 -15.35
CA ARG A 11 -15.26 -7.67 -16.39
C ARG A 11 -14.35 -6.44 -16.25
N LEU A 12 -13.04 -6.63 -16.37
CA LEU A 12 -12.04 -5.57 -16.43
C LEU A 12 -12.54 -4.37 -17.23
N ARG A 13 -12.69 -3.23 -16.54
CA ARG A 13 -13.04 -1.94 -17.14
C ARG A 13 -11.77 -1.17 -17.43
N ILE A 14 -11.67 -0.69 -18.66
CA ILE A 14 -10.53 0.08 -19.15
C ILE A 14 -11.04 1.47 -19.46
N ALA A 15 -10.45 2.50 -18.85
CA ALA A 15 -10.82 3.88 -19.07
C ALA A 15 -9.59 4.78 -19.07
N TRP A 16 -9.66 5.88 -19.82
CA TRP A 16 -8.70 6.97 -19.69
C TRP A 16 -9.24 8.00 -18.71
N LEU A 17 -8.37 8.53 -17.85
CA LEU A 17 -8.72 9.69 -17.02
C LEU A 17 -8.91 10.95 -17.90
N PRO A 18 -9.61 11.98 -17.41
CA PRO A 18 -9.92 13.18 -18.19
C PRO A 18 -8.71 13.93 -18.76
N ASP A 19 -7.51 13.71 -18.21
CA ASP A 19 -6.26 14.28 -18.72
C ASP A 19 -5.72 13.60 -19.99
N GLY A 20 -6.28 12.47 -20.40
CA GLY A 20 -5.86 11.70 -21.56
C GLY A 20 -4.46 11.08 -21.45
N LYS A 21 -3.86 11.06 -20.26
CA LYS A 21 -2.49 10.57 -20.00
C LYS A 21 -2.47 9.35 -19.11
N ARG A 22 -3.39 9.29 -18.15
CA ARG A 22 -3.48 8.21 -17.16
C ARG A 22 -4.50 7.17 -17.58
N LEU A 23 -4.06 5.91 -17.57
CA LEU A 23 -4.89 4.74 -17.80
C LEU A 23 -5.45 4.26 -16.46
N ARG A 24 -6.76 3.98 -16.41
CA ARG A 24 -7.44 3.35 -15.28
C ARG A 24 -7.89 1.95 -15.66
N LEU A 25 -7.48 0.96 -14.86
CA LEU A 25 -7.87 -0.45 -14.99
C LEU A 25 -8.59 -0.87 -13.72
N GLN A 26 -9.89 -1.19 -13.83
CA GLN A 26 -10.71 -1.58 -12.69
C GLN A 26 -11.26 -2.99 -12.87
N ASP A 27 -10.93 -3.89 -11.95
CA ASP A 27 -11.46 -5.26 -11.88
C ASP A 27 -11.75 -5.57 -10.40
N GLY A 28 -13.04 -5.67 -10.05
CA GLY A 28 -13.47 -5.82 -8.65
C GLY A 28 -12.84 -4.77 -7.71
N PRO A 29 -12.14 -5.19 -6.62
CA PRO A 29 -11.44 -4.30 -5.69
C PRO A 29 -10.09 -3.78 -6.22
N VAL A 30 -9.58 -4.31 -7.34
CA VAL A 30 -8.36 -3.82 -7.98
C VAL A 30 -8.72 -2.59 -8.80
N ASP A 31 -8.10 -1.45 -8.48
CA ASP A 31 -8.32 -0.17 -9.17
C ASP A 31 -6.98 0.52 -9.44
N LEU A 32 -6.42 0.23 -10.61
CA LEU A 32 -5.10 0.71 -11.00
C LEU A 32 -5.20 2.03 -11.74
N VAL A 33 -4.41 3.01 -11.32
CA VAL A 33 -4.12 4.23 -12.08
C VAL A 33 -2.65 4.20 -12.50
N ILE A 34 -2.43 4.26 -13.82
CA ILE A 34 -1.12 4.03 -14.42
C ILE A 34 -0.74 5.22 -15.29
N GLN A 35 0.53 5.65 -15.20
CA GLN A 35 1.11 6.59 -16.15
C GLN A 35 2.54 6.22 -16.52
N GLY A 36 2.80 6.02 -17.82
CA GLY A 36 4.12 5.89 -18.39
C GLY A 36 4.63 7.19 -19.02
N PHE A 37 5.94 7.37 -19.02
CA PHE A 37 6.66 8.48 -19.64
C PHE A 37 7.79 7.94 -20.53
N GLY A 38 7.97 8.53 -21.70
CA GLY A 38 8.90 8.06 -22.72
C GLY A 38 8.30 8.14 -24.11
N ARG A 39 8.78 7.27 -25.02
CA ARG A 39 8.33 7.28 -26.42
C ARG A 39 6.89 6.79 -26.53
N PRO A 40 6.01 7.47 -27.30
CA PRO A 40 4.59 7.12 -27.39
C PRO A 40 4.33 5.65 -27.78
N GLY A 41 5.11 5.10 -28.72
CA GLY A 41 4.97 3.70 -29.14
C GLY A 41 5.40 2.69 -28.07
N ASP A 42 6.33 3.06 -27.19
CA ASP A 42 6.77 2.22 -26.08
C ASP A 42 5.74 2.27 -24.94
N ILE A 43 5.20 3.46 -24.64
CA ILE A 43 4.11 3.64 -23.67
C ILE A 43 2.87 2.84 -24.09
N GLY A 44 2.50 2.87 -25.38
CA GLY A 44 1.37 2.08 -25.89
C GLY A 44 1.53 0.59 -25.62
N ARG A 45 2.69 0.01 -25.95
CA ARG A 45 2.98 -1.41 -25.66
C ARG A 45 2.98 -1.74 -24.18
N ALA A 46 3.51 -0.83 -23.35
CA ALA A 46 3.47 -1.00 -21.90
C ALA A 46 2.03 -1.03 -21.37
N TYR A 47 1.15 -0.14 -21.84
CA TYR A 47 -0.26 -0.13 -21.47
C TYR A 47 -1.02 -1.37 -21.96
N ASP A 48 -0.74 -1.86 -23.16
CA ASP A 48 -1.29 -3.11 -23.65
C ASP A 48 -0.88 -4.29 -22.76
N ALA A 49 0.38 -4.33 -22.32
CA ALA A 49 0.88 -5.33 -21.39
C ALA A 49 0.23 -5.23 -20.00
N ALA A 50 0.01 -4.01 -19.49
CA ALA A 50 -0.72 -3.80 -18.24
C ALA A 50 -2.15 -4.34 -18.33
N ILE A 51 -2.88 -3.99 -19.39
CA ILE A 51 -4.24 -4.47 -19.66
C ILE A 51 -4.25 -6.00 -19.74
N ALA A 52 -3.33 -6.59 -20.49
CA ALA A 52 -3.24 -8.03 -20.65
C ALA A 52 -2.98 -8.73 -19.32
N ARG A 53 -2.10 -8.17 -18.49
CA ARG A 53 -1.76 -8.75 -17.19
C ARG A 53 -2.89 -8.66 -16.17
N THR A 54 -3.65 -7.56 -16.15
CA THR A 54 -4.77 -7.39 -15.21
C THR A 54 -5.92 -8.34 -15.53
N ARG A 55 -6.11 -8.77 -16.78
CA ARG A 55 -7.16 -9.74 -17.14
C ARG A 55 -6.93 -11.08 -16.42
N GLY A 56 -7.92 -11.53 -15.67
CA GLY A 56 -7.88 -12.82 -14.96
C GLY A 56 -7.02 -12.82 -13.69
N LEU A 57 -6.46 -11.67 -13.30
CA LEU A 57 -5.64 -11.53 -12.10
C LEU A 57 -6.45 -11.83 -10.83
N LEU A 58 -7.70 -11.38 -10.77
CA LEU A 58 -8.56 -11.70 -9.62
C LEU A 58 -8.86 -13.20 -9.54
N ASP A 59 -9.12 -13.87 -10.67
CA ASP A 59 -9.39 -15.31 -10.68
C ASP A 59 -8.19 -16.11 -10.15
N GLU A 60 -6.96 -15.69 -10.52
CA GLU A 60 -5.71 -16.24 -9.96
C GLU A 60 -5.66 -16.09 -8.43
N LEU A 61 -5.93 -14.89 -7.90
CA LEU A 61 -5.93 -14.65 -6.45
C LEU A 61 -7.05 -15.41 -5.73
N TYR A 62 -8.26 -15.46 -6.29
CA TYR A 62 -9.38 -16.20 -5.71
C TYR A 62 -9.11 -17.70 -5.62
N SER A 63 -8.32 -18.25 -6.54
CA SER A 63 -7.97 -19.68 -6.52
C SER A 63 -7.10 -20.08 -5.32
N GLU A 64 -6.42 -19.12 -4.69
CA GLU A 64 -5.53 -19.33 -3.54
C GLU A 64 -5.97 -18.58 -2.28
N LEU A 65 -7.16 -17.97 -2.31
CA LEU A 65 -7.65 -17.06 -1.26
C LEU A 65 -7.62 -17.66 0.14
N GLU A 66 -8.01 -18.94 0.28
CA GLU A 66 -7.97 -19.65 1.57
C GLU A 66 -6.55 -19.61 2.19
N PHE A 67 -5.52 -19.85 1.38
CA PHE A 67 -4.13 -19.83 1.83
C PHE A 67 -3.63 -18.40 2.04
N LEU A 68 -4.03 -17.45 1.20
CA LEU A 68 -3.66 -16.04 1.35
C LEU A 68 -4.15 -15.44 2.67
N CYS A 69 -5.24 -15.97 3.23
CA CYS A 69 -5.80 -15.54 4.51
C CYS A 69 -5.19 -16.26 5.73
N LEU A 70 -4.30 -17.23 5.53
CA LEU A 70 -3.56 -17.89 6.62
C LEU A 70 -2.26 -17.15 6.97
N PRO A 71 -1.79 -17.25 8.23
CA PRO A 71 -0.49 -16.68 8.62
C PRO A 71 0.64 -17.17 7.72
N ALA A 72 1.48 -16.27 7.23
CA ALA A 72 2.66 -16.60 6.43
C ALA A 72 3.75 -17.30 7.27
N PRO A 73 4.67 -18.06 6.65
CA PRO A 73 4.77 -18.34 5.21
C PRO A 73 3.71 -19.33 4.70
N GLN A 74 3.30 -19.17 3.45
CA GLN A 74 2.42 -20.08 2.72
C GLN A 74 3.08 -20.55 1.42
N SER A 75 2.71 -21.75 0.96
CA SER A 75 3.16 -22.29 -0.33
C SER A 75 2.12 -21.93 -1.39
N LEU A 76 2.47 -21.01 -2.28
CA LEU A 76 1.57 -20.42 -3.28
C LEU A 76 2.15 -20.61 -4.69
N GLU A 77 1.26 -20.75 -5.67
CA GLU A 77 1.59 -21.02 -7.08
C GLU A 77 1.48 -19.76 -7.95
N GLY A 78 0.49 -18.91 -7.69
CA GLY A 78 0.24 -17.68 -8.44
C GLY A 78 1.37 -16.68 -8.32
N ARG A 79 1.67 -15.96 -9.40
CA ARG A 79 2.79 -15.01 -9.47
C ARG A 79 2.57 -13.83 -8.52
N VAL A 80 1.33 -13.38 -8.35
CA VAL A 80 0.99 -12.33 -7.37
C VAL A 80 1.03 -12.89 -5.96
N ALA A 81 0.43 -14.06 -5.74
CA ALA A 81 0.39 -14.74 -4.44
C ALA A 81 1.81 -15.00 -3.88
N GLN A 82 2.73 -15.45 -4.73
CA GLN A 82 4.14 -15.61 -4.39
C GLN A 82 4.82 -14.29 -4.00
N ARG A 83 4.52 -13.19 -4.72
CA ARG A 83 5.03 -11.85 -4.34
C ARG A 83 4.48 -11.40 -3.00
N MET A 84 3.19 -11.60 -2.75
CA MET A 84 2.55 -11.28 -1.48
C MET A 84 3.23 -12.03 -0.32
N ASN A 85 3.40 -13.34 -0.45
CA ASN A 85 4.06 -14.15 0.56
C ASN A 85 5.52 -13.75 0.76
N ALA A 86 6.29 -13.55 -0.32
CA ALA A 86 7.68 -13.10 -0.23
C ALA A 86 7.80 -11.74 0.47
N ALA A 87 6.85 -10.83 0.26
CA ALA A 87 6.82 -9.53 0.92
C ALA A 87 6.53 -9.63 2.42
N VAL A 88 5.65 -10.55 2.86
CA VAL A 88 5.27 -10.65 4.29
C VAL A 88 6.22 -11.53 5.11
N VAL A 89 6.95 -12.46 4.48
CA VAL A 89 7.86 -13.41 5.15
C VAL A 89 8.87 -12.73 6.10
N PRO A 90 9.55 -11.63 5.72
CA PRO A 90 10.50 -10.95 6.61
C PRO A 90 9.88 -10.46 7.92
N PHE A 91 8.58 -10.17 7.94
CA PHE A 91 7.89 -9.63 9.10
C PHE A 91 7.38 -10.73 10.06
N CYS A 92 7.41 -11.99 9.66
CA CYS A 92 6.83 -13.12 10.41
C CYS A 92 7.58 -13.43 11.71
N ALA A 93 8.84 -13.00 11.85
CA ALA A 93 9.63 -13.22 13.06
C ALA A 93 9.02 -12.52 14.30
N HIS A 94 8.28 -11.43 14.09
CA HIS A 94 7.75 -10.59 15.17
C HIS A 94 6.25 -10.32 15.06
N ASN A 95 5.60 -10.77 13.98
CA ASN A 95 4.20 -10.48 13.71
C ASN A 95 3.46 -11.72 13.20
N VAL A 96 2.20 -11.84 13.58
CA VAL A 96 1.25 -12.71 12.87
C VAL A 96 0.67 -11.88 11.72
N ILE A 97 1.13 -12.18 10.50
CA ILE A 97 0.76 -11.48 9.27
C ILE A 97 0.40 -12.50 8.20
N THR A 98 -0.58 -12.17 7.36
CA THR A 98 -0.99 -12.99 6.22
C THR A 98 -0.54 -12.33 4.93
N PRO A 99 -0.36 -13.09 3.82
CA PRO A 99 -0.09 -12.51 2.51
C PRO A 99 -1.04 -11.38 2.09
N MET A 100 -2.29 -11.37 2.56
CA MET A 100 -3.27 -10.30 2.28
C MET A 100 -2.79 -8.89 2.64
N ALA A 101 -1.86 -8.75 3.59
CA ALA A 101 -1.29 -7.45 3.96
C ALA A 101 -0.44 -6.79 2.86
N ALA A 102 -0.10 -7.51 1.78
CA ALA A 102 0.72 -7.02 0.67
C ALA A 102 -0.03 -7.01 -0.68
N ILE A 103 -1.34 -7.29 -0.69
CA ILE A 103 -2.10 -7.55 -1.92
C ILE A 103 -2.04 -6.40 -2.93
N ALA A 104 -2.27 -5.17 -2.48
CA ALA A 104 -2.40 -4.04 -3.40
C ALA A 104 -1.05 -3.67 -3.99
N GLY A 105 -0.01 -3.65 -3.15
CA GLY A 105 1.37 -3.45 -3.56
C GLY A 105 1.87 -4.55 -4.49
N ALA A 106 1.59 -5.82 -4.20
CA ALA A 106 2.02 -6.95 -5.05
C ALA A 106 1.36 -6.94 -6.43
N VAL A 107 0.09 -6.53 -6.52
CA VAL A 107 -0.60 -6.34 -7.80
C VAL A 107 0.05 -5.19 -8.59
N ALA A 108 0.34 -4.06 -7.93
CA ALA A 108 1.00 -2.93 -8.58
C ALA A 108 2.39 -3.31 -9.11
N ASP A 109 3.20 -4.02 -8.31
CA ASP A 109 4.52 -4.51 -8.70
C ASP A 109 4.46 -5.48 -9.88
N ASP A 110 3.45 -6.36 -9.91
CA ASP A 110 3.33 -7.34 -10.99
C ASP A 110 2.90 -6.73 -12.32
N VAL A 111 1.95 -5.80 -12.28
CA VAL A 111 1.55 -5.05 -13.47
C VAL A 111 2.73 -4.20 -13.97
N LEU A 112 3.45 -3.53 -13.08
CA LEU A 112 4.66 -2.79 -13.44
C LEU A 112 5.72 -3.69 -14.09
N ALA A 113 5.93 -4.91 -13.56
CA ALA A 113 6.86 -5.86 -14.15
C ALA A 113 6.48 -6.21 -15.60
N ALA A 114 5.21 -6.52 -15.86
CA ALA A 114 4.72 -6.81 -17.21
C ALA A 114 4.92 -5.62 -18.17
N MET A 115 4.69 -4.39 -17.70
CA MET A 115 4.94 -3.18 -18.49
C MET A 115 6.42 -3.04 -18.88
N ARG A 116 7.33 -3.27 -17.93
CA ARG A 116 8.79 -3.16 -18.15
C ARG A 116 9.34 -4.25 -19.06
N GLU A 117 8.78 -5.45 -19.00
CA GLU A 117 9.12 -6.55 -19.91
C GLU A 117 8.72 -6.22 -21.36
N ALA A 118 7.61 -5.50 -21.56
CA ALA A 118 7.08 -5.19 -22.89
C ALA A 118 7.78 -4.00 -23.59
N ALA A 119 8.23 -3.00 -22.82
CA ALA A 119 8.86 -1.81 -23.40
C ALA A 119 9.72 -1.01 -22.39
N PRO A 120 10.79 -0.34 -22.86
CA PRO A 120 11.52 0.62 -22.05
C PRO A 120 10.67 1.88 -21.79
N MET A 121 10.77 2.43 -20.58
CA MET A 121 10.12 3.68 -20.18
C MET A 121 11.12 4.54 -19.43
N GLU A 122 11.02 5.86 -19.56
CA GLU A 122 11.83 6.80 -18.79
C GLU A 122 11.41 6.76 -17.32
N ARG A 123 10.11 6.82 -17.08
CA ARG A 123 9.55 6.60 -15.75
C ARG A 123 8.11 6.11 -15.86
N VAL A 124 7.65 5.40 -14.85
CA VAL A 124 6.27 4.89 -14.79
C VAL A 124 5.87 4.69 -13.35
N PHE A 125 4.58 4.89 -13.05
CA PHE A 125 3.97 4.43 -11.81
C PHE A 125 2.72 3.60 -12.10
N VAL A 126 2.45 2.65 -11.20
CA VAL A 126 1.21 1.87 -11.10
C VAL A 126 0.71 2.06 -9.67
N ASN A 127 -0.41 2.77 -9.50
CA ASN A 127 -1.03 3.02 -8.20
C ASN A 127 -2.29 2.16 -8.05
N ASN A 128 -2.35 1.34 -7.00
CA ASN A 128 -3.51 0.57 -6.59
C ASN A 128 -4.00 1.06 -5.22
N GLY A 129 -4.97 1.99 -5.21
CA GLY A 129 -5.62 2.43 -3.96
C GLY A 129 -4.74 3.11 -2.90
N GLY A 130 -3.51 3.53 -3.24
CA GLY A 130 -2.53 4.09 -2.28
C GLY A 130 -1.18 3.36 -2.31
N ASP A 131 -1.14 2.16 -2.90
CA ASP A 131 0.07 1.37 -3.07
C ASP A 131 0.65 1.57 -4.46
N ILE A 132 1.82 2.19 -4.53
CA ILE A 132 2.43 2.70 -5.75
C ILE A 132 3.72 1.95 -6.03
N ALA A 133 3.72 1.16 -7.10
CA ALA A 133 4.96 0.65 -7.70
C ALA A 133 5.48 1.66 -8.72
N LEU A 134 6.78 1.96 -8.69
CA LEU A 134 7.39 2.92 -9.60
C LEU A 134 8.69 2.40 -10.23
N CYS A 135 8.98 2.88 -11.43
CA CYS A 135 10.25 2.65 -12.10
C CYS A 135 10.78 3.99 -12.62
N LEU A 136 12.09 4.21 -12.43
CA LEU A 136 12.81 5.43 -12.81
C LEU A 136 14.07 5.03 -13.58
N ALA A 137 14.22 5.53 -14.80
CA ALA A 137 15.48 5.48 -15.54
C ALA A 137 16.50 6.47 -14.92
N PRO A 138 17.81 6.29 -15.16
CA PRO A 138 18.83 7.20 -14.64
C PRO A 138 18.53 8.68 -14.94
N GLY A 139 18.65 9.53 -13.92
CA GLY A 139 18.38 10.96 -14.02
C GLY A 139 16.91 11.37 -13.91
N GLN A 140 15.98 10.42 -13.83
CA GLN A 140 14.56 10.70 -13.62
C GLN A 140 14.23 10.85 -12.13
N THR A 141 13.13 11.53 -11.86
CA THR A 141 12.59 11.70 -10.51
C THR A 141 11.08 11.52 -10.49
N PHE A 142 10.55 11.12 -9.33
CA PHE A 142 9.14 11.24 -8.98
C PHE A 142 8.97 12.15 -7.77
N THR A 143 7.84 12.84 -7.77
CA THR A 143 7.37 13.60 -6.63
C THR A 143 6.01 13.01 -6.27
N VAL A 144 5.89 12.46 -5.07
CA VAL A 144 4.63 11.93 -4.55
C VAL A 144 4.22 12.81 -3.40
N SER A 145 3.03 13.38 -3.49
CA SER A 145 2.45 14.21 -2.43
C SER A 145 1.37 13.41 -1.74
N GLY A 146 1.33 13.46 -0.40
CA GLY A 146 0.22 12.92 0.37
C GLY A 146 -1.11 13.59 -0.02
N GLY A 147 -2.23 12.95 0.32
CA GLY A 147 -3.54 13.53 0.06
C GLY A 147 -3.77 14.80 0.90
N GLU A 148 -4.46 15.79 0.33
CA GLU A 148 -5.12 16.82 1.14
C GLU A 148 -6.24 16.14 1.93
N LEU A 149 -6.04 15.89 3.22
CA LEU A 149 -7.19 15.65 4.09
C LEU A 149 -7.94 16.97 4.21
N ALA A 150 -9.20 17.01 3.75
CA ALA A 150 -10.06 18.18 3.64
C ALA A 150 -10.27 19.01 4.94
N HIS A 151 -9.71 18.57 6.06
CA HIS A 151 -9.80 19.23 7.37
C HIS A 151 -8.45 19.65 7.97
N TRP A 152 -7.31 19.35 7.31
CA TRP A 152 -5.98 19.65 7.81
C TRP A 152 -5.05 20.06 6.65
N PRO A 153 -4.71 21.36 6.49
CA PRO A 153 -3.92 21.87 5.37
C PRO A 153 -2.41 21.55 5.45
N MET A 154 -2.00 20.59 6.29
CA MET A 154 -0.64 20.08 6.29
C MET A 154 -0.61 18.77 5.52
N LEU A 155 -0.15 18.86 4.25
CA LEU A 155 0.24 17.70 3.47
C LEU A 155 1.20 16.86 4.33
N LEU A 156 0.87 15.59 4.59
CA LEU A 156 1.96 14.67 4.89
C LEU A 156 2.88 14.66 3.67
N GLY A 157 4.17 14.72 3.98
CA GLY A 157 5.13 15.41 3.17
C GLY A 157 5.22 15.01 1.71
N THR A 158 5.69 15.94 0.90
CA THR A 158 6.08 15.62 -0.46
C THR A 158 7.34 14.75 -0.40
N VAL A 159 7.27 13.54 -0.94
CA VAL A 159 8.40 12.62 -1.08
C VAL A 159 9.00 12.81 -2.46
N HIS A 160 10.27 13.22 -2.49
CA HIS A 160 11.05 13.28 -3.72
C HIS A 160 11.88 12.01 -3.87
N ILE A 161 11.59 11.23 -4.90
CA ILE A 161 12.24 9.96 -5.20
C ILE A 161 13.10 10.15 -6.43
N ARG A 162 14.39 9.89 -6.29
CA ARG A 162 15.36 9.98 -7.38
C ARG A 162 15.71 8.58 -7.88
N ALA A 163 16.15 8.50 -9.14
CA ALA A 163 16.56 7.22 -9.73
C ALA A 163 17.72 6.53 -8.99
N ASP A 164 18.53 7.28 -8.25
CA ASP A 164 19.64 6.78 -7.43
C ASP A 164 19.22 6.29 -6.03
N SER A 165 17.97 6.51 -5.60
CA SER A 165 17.43 5.87 -4.41
C SER A 165 17.02 4.42 -4.68
N GLU A 166 17.02 3.61 -3.61
CA GLU A 166 16.52 2.23 -3.60
C GLU A 166 14.98 2.14 -3.68
N THR A 167 14.25 3.20 -3.34
CA THR A 167 12.78 3.17 -3.30
C THR A 167 12.18 2.93 -4.68
N ARG A 168 11.40 1.86 -4.79
CA ARG A 168 10.54 1.56 -5.96
C ARG A 168 9.10 1.24 -5.57
N GLY A 169 8.79 1.31 -4.29
CA GLY A 169 7.45 1.14 -3.74
C GLY A 169 7.11 2.20 -2.72
N ILE A 170 5.86 2.64 -2.74
CA ILE A 170 5.27 3.47 -1.72
C ILE A 170 3.95 2.82 -1.33
N ALA A 171 3.60 2.85 -0.06
CA ALA A 171 2.29 2.41 0.40
C ALA A 171 1.78 3.32 1.50
N THR A 172 0.46 3.44 1.57
CA THR A 172 -0.22 4.27 2.57
C THR A 172 -1.28 3.45 3.29
N SER A 173 -1.22 3.42 4.61
CA SER A 173 -2.18 2.73 5.48
C SER A 173 -2.68 3.65 6.59
N GLY A 174 -3.87 3.39 7.14
CA GLY A 174 -4.45 4.22 8.19
C GLY A 174 -5.89 3.82 8.50
N TRP A 175 -6.41 4.20 9.67
CA TRP A 175 -7.76 3.78 10.08
C TRP A 175 -8.90 4.49 9.32
N THR A 176 -8.61 5.62 8.67
CA THR A 176 -9.59 6.39 7.88
C THR A 176 -9.64 5.99 6.40
N GLY A 177 -8.77 5.07 5.96
CA GLY A 177 -8.68 4.64 4.56
C GLY A 177 -9.67 3.52 4.21
N ASP A 178 -9.59 3.05 2.97
CA ASP A 178 -10.37 1.92 2.49
C ASP A 178 -9.87 0.57 2.99
N ARG A 179 -8.80 0.53 3.80
CA ARG A 179 -8.30 -0.68 4.45
C ARG A 179 -8.29 -0.49 5.94
N PHE A 180 -8.86 -1.44 6.67
CA PHE A 180 -8.99 -1.34 8.10
C PHE A 180 -7.65 -1.49 8.81
N SER A 181 -7.38 -0.60 9.76
CA SER A 181 -6.25 -0.70 10.69
C SER A 181 -6.74 -0.96 12.11
N ARG A 182 -5.92 -1.67 12.89
CA ARG A 182 -6.14 -1.91 14.33
C ARG A 182 -5.65 -0.75 15.19
N GLY A 183 -4.70 0.03 14.67
CA GLY A 183 -4.14 1.21 15.33
C GLY A 183 -4.99 2.45 15.11
N ILE A 184 -4.41 3.61 15.40
CA ILE A 184 -5.06 4.93 15.33
C ILE A 184 -4.34 5.92 14.44
N ALA A 185 -3.33 5.49 13.68
CA ALA A 185 -2.71 6.34 12.66
C ALA A 185 -3.74 6.77 11.62
N ASP A 186 -3.90 8.08 11.45
CA ASP A 186 -4.73 8.60 10.36
C ASP A 186 -4.08 8.25 9.02
N GLU A 187 -2.75 8.29 8.96
CA GLU A 187 -1.98 7.90 7.78
C GLU A 187 -0.55 7.47 8.18
N VAL A 188 -0.07 6.40 7.57
CA VAL A 188 1.31 5.95 7.57
C VAL A 188 1.70 5.72 6.12
N THR A 189 2.68 6.49 5.64
CA THR A 189 3.25 6.34 4.30
C THR A 189 4.66 5.79 4.39
N VAL A 190 4.90 4.66 3.74
CA VAL A 190 6.18 3.93 3.76
C VAL A 190 6.81 3.93 2.39
N THR A 191 8.13 4.11 2.32
CA THR A 191 8.94 3.87 1.11
C THR A 191 9.78 2.61 1.26
N ALA A 192 9.85 1.79 0.21
CA ALA A 192 10.62 0.55 0.20
C ALA A 192 11.09 0.17 -1.21
N ALA A 193 11.88 -0.90 -1.31
CA ALA A 193 12.43 -1.40 -2.57
C ALA A 193 11.37 -1.93 -3.56
N ASN A 194 10.12 -2.15 -3.13
CA ASN A 194 8.98 -2.50 -3.96
C ASN A 194 7.67 -2.21 -3.21
N ALA A 195 6.54 -2.15 -3.94
CA ALA A 195 5.26 -1.75 -3.36
C ALA A 195 4.69 -2.81 -2.41
N ALA A 196 4.92 -4.10 -2.67
CA ALA A 196 4.44 -5.19 -1.81
C ALA A 196 5.01 -5.13 -0.39
N ILE A 197 6.33 -4.89 -0.25
CA ILE A 197 6.98 -4.72 1.06
C ILE A 197 6.50 -3.43 1.73
N ALA A 198 6.37 -2.34 0.97
CA ALA A 198 5.84 -1.08 1.50
C ALA A 198 4.42 -1.28 2.07
N ASP A 199 3.55 -2.00 1.38
CA ASP A 199 2.16 -2.29 1.76
C ASP A 199 2.07 -3.06 3.09
N ALA A 200 2.84 -4.15 3.19
CA ALA A 200 2.94 -4.93 4.42
C ALA A 200 3.50 -4.10 5.58
N ALA A 201 4.57 -3.34 5.35
CA ALA A 201 5.19 -2.50 6.36
C ALA A 201 4.27 -1.37 6.83
N ALA A 202 3.57 -0.70 5.91
CA ALA A 202 2.62 0.36 6.23
C ALA A 202 1.50 -0.18 7.13
N THR A 203 1.00 -1.38 6.85
CA THR A 203 0.01 -2.07 7.68
C THR A 203 0.56 -2.38 9.08
N ILE A 204 1.77 -2.91 9.19
CA ILE A 204 2.41 -3.22 10.48
C ILE A 204 2.63 -1.95 11.30
N ILE A 205 3.21 -0.90 10.70
CA ILE A 205 3.51 0.36 11.38
C ILE A 205 2.20 1.04 11.80
N ALA A 206 1.19 1.10 10.93
CA ALA A 206 -0.10 1.69 11.26
C ALA A 206 -0.79 0.97 12.43
N ASN A 207 -0.67 -0.36 12.50
CA ASN A 207 -1.17 -1.15 13.63
C ASN A 207 -0.39 -0.90 14.93
N ALA A 208 0.89 -0.54 14.84
CA ALA A 208 1.74 -0.24 15.99
C ALA A 208 1.52 1.17 16.57
N VAL A 209 1.00 2.11 15.76
CA VAL A 209 0.53 3.41 16.25
C VAL A 209 -0.77 3.20 17.01
N ASP A 210 -0.70 2.98 18.32
CA ASP A 210 -1.86 2.64 19.14
C ASP A 210 -1.77 3.13 20.60
N LEU A 211 -2.92 3.23 21.24
CA LEU A 211 -3.11 3.41 22.69
C LEU A 211 -4.04 2.30 23.21
N PRO A 212 -3.52 1.11 23.52
CA PRO A 212 -4.33 -0.02 23.95
C PRO A 212 -5.19 0.31 25.18
N GLY A 213 -6.49 0.00 25.11
CA GLY A 213 -7.44 0.20 26.21
C GLY A 213 -7.89 1.66 26.43
N HIS A 214 -7.48 2.60 25.56
CA HIS A 214 -7.87 4.00 25.71
C HIS A 214 -9.37 4.20 25.46
N PRO A 215 -10.11 4.88 26.36
CA PRO A 215 -11.57 4.97 26.31
C PRO A 215 -12.12 5.76 25.11
N ALA A 216 -11.29 6.63 24.51
CA ALA A 216 -11.67 7.38 23.32
C ALA A 216 -11.53 6.57 22.01
N ILE A 217 -11.01 5.34 22.04
CA ILE A 217 -10.83 4.50 20.85
C ILE A 217 -11.89 3.41 20.86
N GLN A 218 -12.78 3.44 19.87
CA GLN A 218 -13.79 2.40 19.69
C GLN A 218 -13.34 1.44 18.59
N ARG A 219 -13.39 0.14 18.91
CA ARG A 219 -13.10 -0.93 17.98
C ARG A 219 -14.32 -1.81 17.79
N VAL A 220 -14.46 -2.32 16.58
CA VAL A 220 -15.50 -3.27 16.19
C VAL A 220 -14.88 -4.38 15.35
N PRO A 221 -15.50 -5.55 15.23
CA PRO A 221 -15.05 -6.56 14.27
C PRO A 221 -15.03 -5.98 12.85
N ALA A 222 -14.03 -6.31 12.03
CA ALA A 222 -13.94 -5.86 10.63
C ALA A 222 -15.24 -6.12 9.85
N SER A 223 -15.83 -7.29 10.07
CA SER A 223 -17.12 -7.71 9.49
C SER A 223 -18.32 -6.81 9.84
N ALA A 224 -18.24 -6.03 10.93
CA ALA A 224 -19.29 -5.09 11.30
C ALA A 224 -19.22 -3.78 10.49
N LEU A 225 -18.06 -3.45 9.92
CA LEU A 225 -17.89 -2.27 9.06
C LEU A 225 -18.11 -2.58 7.59
N ARG A 226 -17.67 -3.75 7.12
CA ARG A 226 -17.84 -4.23 5.75
C ARG A 226 -18.10 -5.73 5.74
N ALA A 227 -19.25 -6.13 5.20
CA ALA A 227 -19.68 -7.52 5.15
C ALA A 227 -18.79 -8.42 4.27
N GLU A 228 -18.02 -7.82 3.36
CA GLU A 228 -17.12 -8.50 2.42
C GLU A 228 -15.69 -8.66 2.98
N ASP A 229 -15.38 -8.05 4.14
CA ASP A 229 -14.03 -8.13 4.70
C ASP A 229 -13.81 -9.43 5.47
N GLU A 230 -12.86 -10.23 4.98
CA GLU A 230 -12.46 -11.53 5.53
C GLU A 230 -11.68 -11.43 6.85
N GLY A 231 -11.49 -10.22 7.36
CA GLY A 231 -10.88 -9.95 8.66
C GLY A 231 -11.66 -10.48 9.86
N GLY A 232 -12.62 -11.38 9.70
CA GLY A 232 -13.25 -12.18 10.78
C GLY A 232 -13.65 -11.39 12.04
N GLU A 233 -13.34 -11.97 13.21
CA GLU A 233 -13.50 -11.36 14.54
C GLU A 233 -12.39 -10.33 14.88
N TRP A 234 -11.50 -10.00 13.93
CA TRP A 234 -10.42 -9.06 14.21
C TRP A 234 -10.97 -7.67 14.46
N MET A 235 -10.62 -7.12 15.63
CA MET A 235 -11.09 -5.81 16.08
C MET A 235 -10.30 -4.70 15.38
N VAL A 236 -10.99 -3.88 14.61
CA VAL A 236 -10.44 -2.74 13.87
C VAL A 236 -10.97 -1.43 14.44
N THR A 237 -10.22 -0.35 14.26
CA THR A 237 -10.60 0.98 14.76
C THR A 237 -11.75 1.54 13.95
N ALA A 238 -12.90 1.77 14.61
CA ALA A 238 -14.07 2.40 14.00
C ALA A 238 -14.15 3.90 14.29
N GLN A 239 -13.67 4.31 15.46
CA GLN A 239 -13.71 5.71 15.87
C GLN A 239 -12.54 6.04 16.79
N VAL A 240 -11.90 7.18 16.52
CA VAL A 240 -10.90 7.80 17.41
C VAL A 240 -11.43 9.16 17.87
N GLY A 241 -11.83 9.23 19.14
CA GLY A 241 -12.26 10.46 19.81
C GLY A 241 -11.11 11.44 20.08
N PRO A 242 -11.35 12.50 20.85
CA PRO A 242 -10.32 13.47 21.20
C PRO A 242 -9.16 12.82 21.96
N LEU A 243 -7.93 13.16 21.57
CA LEU A 243 -6.69 12.75 22.23
C LEU A 243 -5.89 14.00 22.58
N SER A 244 -5.23 14.00 23.73
CA SER A 244 -4.25 15.03 24.08
C SER A 244 -3.01 14.94 23.19
N ALA A 245 -2.24 16.04 23.07
CA ALA A 245 -0.99 16.03 22.32
C ALA A 245 0.01 14.98 22.85
N ALA A 246 0.06 14.78 24.18
CA ALA A 246 0.92 13.76 24.79
C ALA A 246 0.53 12.34 24.39
N GLU A 247 -0.77 12.04 24.30
CA GLU A 247 -1.29 10.75 23.83
C GLU A 247 -1.01 10.53 22.33
N GLN A 248 -1.17 11.57 21.51
CA GLN A 248 -0.84 11.53 20.09
C GLN A 248 0.64 11.23 19.87
N LEU A 249 1.52 11.93 20.58
CA LEU A 249 2.97 11.71 20.53
C LEU A 249 3.36 10.32 21.05
N LEU A 250 2.71 9.83 22.11
CA LEU A 250 2.96 8.48 22.62
C LEU A 250 2.60 7.40 21.59
N ALA A 251 1.46 7.52 20.92
CA ALA A 251 1.06 6.60 19.86
C ALA A 251 2.02 6.66 18.66
N LEU A 252 2.40 7.87 18.25
CA LEU A 252 3.36 8.07 17.15
C LEU A 252 4.71 7.46 17.47
N GLU A 253 5.21 7.61 18.69
CA GLU A 253 6.51 7.06 19.09
C GLU A 253 6.52 5.53 19.07
N ALA A 254 5.40 4.87 19.41
CA ALA A 254 5.27 3.43 19.28
C ALA A 254 5.41 2.96 17.82
N GLY A 255 4.72 3.62 16.88
CA GLY A 255 4.86 3.34 15.45
C GLY A 255 6.23 3.71 14.89
N ALA A 256 6.78 4.85 15.31
CA ALA A 256 8.11 5.31 14.89
C ALA A 256 9.21 4.35 15.34
N GLN A 257 9.07 3.73 16.52
CA GLN A 257 10.01 2.70 16.98
C GLN A 257 9.99 1.46 16.08
N VAL A 258 8.81 1.01 15.67
CA VAL A 258 8.69 -0.10 14.70
C VAL A 258 9.30 0.28 13.35
N ALA A 259 8.98 1.47 12.84
CA ALA A 259 9.57 1.96 11.59
C ALA A 259 11.11 2.04 11.64
N ARG A 260 11.68 2.47 12.79
CA ARG A 260 13.14 2.49 12.99
C ARG A 260 13.75 1.10 12.94
N THR A 261 13.12 0.10 13.58
CA THR A 261 13.56 -1.30 13.50
C THR A 261 13.53 -1.79 12.06
N LEU A 262 12.43 -1.53 11.31
CA LEU A 262 12.32 -1.95 9.91
C LEU A 262 13.35 -1.27 9.00
N CYS A 263 13.71 -0.01 9.27
CA CYS A 263 14.81 0.67 8.57
C CYS A 263 16.17 0.01 8.90
N GLN A 264 16.42 -0.32 10.17
CA GLN A 264 17.65 -0.98 10.62
C GLN A 264 17.81 -2.38 10.01
N ASP A 265 16.71 -3.10 9.83
CA ASP A 265 16.67 -4.41 9.18
C ASP A 265 16.74 -4.32 7.64
N GLY A 266 16.77 -3.10 7.07
CA GLY A 266 16.83 -2.87 5.63
C GLY A 266 15.55 -3.26 4.88
N LEU A 267 14.41 -3.36 5.57
CA LEU A 267 13.13 -3.72 4.98
C LEU A 267 12.42 -2.53 4.35
N ILE A 268 12.62 -1.33 4.89
CA ILE A 268 12.05 -0.07 4.37
C ILE A 268 13.13 1.01 4.31
N CYS A 269 12.93 1.98 3.42
CA CYS A 269 13.80 3.14 3.26
C CYS A 269 13.41 4.28 4.23
N GLY A 270 12.10 4.40 4.51
CA GLY A 270 11.57 5.37 5.46
C GLY A 270 10.07 5.27 5.66
N ALA A 271 9.56 6.03 6.63
CA ALA A 271 8.15 6.13 6.93
C ALA A 271 7.78 7.53 7.47
N ALA A 272 6.62 8.03 7.07
CA ALA A 272 5.97 9.18 7.70
C ALA A 272 4.63 8.75 8.32
N LEU A 273 4.38 9.15 9.56
CA LEU A 273 3.24 8.75 10.37
C LEU A 273 2.51 10.00 10.83
N ARG A 274 1.18 9.97 10.85
CA ARG A 274 0.34 11.06 11.37
C ARG A 274 -0.76 10.54 12.29
N VAL A 275 -0.93 11.23 13.41
CA VAL A 275 -2.07 11.09 14.32
C VAL A 275 -2.58 12.49 14.63
N LYS A 276 -3.78 12.80 14.14
CA LYS A 276 -4.40 14.13 14.15
C LYS A 276 -3.45 15.20 13.59
N GLY A 277 -3.04 16.14 14.42
CA GLY A 277 -2.15 17.24 14.03
C GLY A 277 -0.67 16.91 14.17
N GLU A 278 -0.32 15.80 14.80
CA GLU A 278 1.07 15.42 15.09
C GLU A 278 1.62 14.50 13.99
N VAL A 279 2.90 14.70 13.66
CA VAL A 279 3.61 13.96 12.61
C VAL A 279 4.94 13.45 13.14
N ALA A 280 5.29 12.22 12.77
CA ALA A 280 6.61 11.66 12.95
C ALA A 280 7.18 11.17 11.62
N VAL A 281 8.48 11.37 11.39
CA VAL A 281 9.18 10.87 10.20
C VAL A 281 10.39 10.07 10.64
N VAL A 282 10.56 8.90 10.02
CA VAL A 282 11.67 7.98 10.22
C VAL A 282 12.31 7.69 8.87
N HIS A 283 13.64 7.70 8.85
CA HIS A 283 14.43 7.42 7.67
C HIS A 283 15.59 6.51 8.01
N ALA A 284 16.00 5.65 7.08
CA ALA A 284 17.30 5.03 7.15
C ALA A 284 18.38 6.14 7.03
N ASP A 285 19.36 6.14 7.94
CA ASP A 285 20.45 7.13 8.02
C ASP A 285 21.28 7.27 6.71
N GLN A 286 21.10 6.34 5.76
CA GLN A 286 21.92 6.21 4.56
C GLN A 286 21.30 6.84 3.30
N ASP A 287 19.99 7.14 3.26
CA ASP A 287 19.33 7.50 2.00
C ASP A 287 19.14 9.03 1.84
N ARG A 288 20.23 9.74 1.51
CA ARG A 288 20.21 11.19 1.19
C ARG A 288 19.56 11.51 -0.17
N ALA A 289 19.15 10.50 -0.93
CA ALA A 289 18.52 10.66 -2.24
C ALA A 289 17.00 10.84 -2.15
N GLU A 290 16.42 10.67 -0.95
CA GLU A 290 15.00 10.87 -0.69
C GLU A 290 14.78 11.77 0.52
N HIS A 291 13.80 12.64 0.43
CA HIS A 291 13.42 13.52 1.53
C HIS A 291 11.90 13.59 1.62
N PHE A 292 11.37 13.30 2.81
CA PHE A 292 10.00 13.66 3.16
C PHE A 292 10.03 15.13 3.58
N LEU A 293 9.28 15.97 2.88
CA LEU A 293 9.10 17.38 3.22
C LEU A 293 7.83 17.53 4.07
N VAL A 294 7.96 17.51 5.40
CA VAL A 294 6.85 17.77 6.35
C VAL A 294 6.49 19.25 6.38
#